data_AF-A0A2N7KZ04-F1
#
_entry.id   AF-A0A2N7KZ04-F1
#
_cell.length_a   1.000
_cell.length_b   1.000
_cell.length_c   1.000
_cell.angle_alpha   90.00
_cell.angle_beta   90.00
_cell.angle_gamma   90.00
#
_symmetry.space_group_name_H-M   'P 1'
#
loop_
_entity.id
_entity.type
_entity.pdbx_description
1 polymer ?
#
loop_
_entity_poly.entity_id
_entity_poly.type
_entity_poly.pdbx_seq_one_letter_code
_entity_poly.pdbx_strand_id
1 'polypeptide(L)'
;MDILIEQEIELHQYQTRQNKADLDRLIHPSFTEVGKSGDSYDFTSIIQMMDLEEPSDIRVHSQKYECIQLEPSIQLLKYESALVSESGEVSDYAKRCSIWTFTGTCWKLRYHQGTQCKPFKLS
;
A
#
# COMPACT_ATOMS: atom_id res chain seq x y z
N MET A 1 -12.30 10.39 -1.28
CA MET A 1 -10.82 10.46 -1.35
C MET A 1 -10.24 9.95 -0.05
N ASP A 2 -10.69 10.48 1.08
CA ASP A 2 -10.27 10.06 2.43
C ASP A 2 -10.31 8.53 2.64
N ILE A 3 -11.38 7.87 2.19
CA ILE A 3 -11.51 6.40 2.27
C ILE A 3 -10.35 5.64 1.61
N LEU A 4 -9.80 6.11 0.48
CA LEU A 4 -8.69 5.42 -0.20
C LEU A 4 -7.38 5.60 0.57
N ILE A 5 -7.19 6.78 1.16
CA ILE A 5 -6.03 7.06 2.00
C ILE A 5 -6.10 6.20 3.27
N GLU A 6 -7.27 6.12 3.91
CA GLU A 6 -7.52 5.26 5.07
C GLU A 6 -7.23 3.80 4.75
N GLN A 7 -7.77 3.28 3.65
CA GLN A 7 -7.56 1.89 3.23
C GLN A 7 -6.10 1.60 2.83
N GLU A 8 -5.39 2.55 2.23
CA GLU A 8 -3.96 2.44 1.98
C GLU A 8 -3.18 2.36 3.30
N ILE A 9 -3.53 3.18 4.29
CA ILE A 9 -2.93 3.17 5.63
C ILE A 9 -3.27 1.88 6.38
N GLU A 10 -4.48 1.34 6.23
CA GLU A 10 -4.87 0.03 6.75
C GLU A 10 -3.94 -1.06 6.22
N LEU A 11 -3.67 -1.08 4.90
CA LEU A 11 -2.76 -2.07 4.30
C LEU A 11 -1.31 -1.94 4.78
N HIS A 12 -0.91 -0.81 5.36
CA HIS A 12 0.38 -0.67 6.03
C HIS A 12 0.45 -1.38 7.39
N GLN A 13 -0.69 -1.73 7.99
CA GLN A 13 -0.71 -2.36 9.31
C GLN A 13 -0.53 -3.87 9.22
N TYR A 14 0.35 -4.41 10.06
CA TYR A 14 0.57 -5.85 10.17
C TYR A 14 -0.73 -6.61 10.44
N GLN A 15 -1.55 -6.13 11.38
CA GLN A 15 -2.79 -6.79 11.79
C GLN A 15 -3.79 -6.91 10.63
N THR A 16 -3.87 -5.90 9.77
CA THR A 16 -4.68 -5.94 8.54
C THR A 16 -4.13 -6.97 7.57
N ARG A 17 -2.80 -7.03 7.38
CA ARG A 17 -2.16 -8.01 6.51
C ARG A 17 -2.23 -9.45 7.00
N GLN A 18 -2.49 -9.67 8.29
CA GLN A 18 -2.75 -11.01 8.86
C GLN A 18 -4.24 -11.41 8.85
N ASN A 19 -5.15 -10.51 8.48
CA ASN A 19 -6.58 -10.78 8.49
C ASN A 19 -7.12 -11.04 7.09
N LYS A 20 -7.42 -12.30 6.79
CA LYS A 20 -7.97 -12.72 5.48
C LYS A 20 -9.24 -11.96 5.07
N ALA A 21 -10.12 -11.64 6.01
CA ALA A 21 -11.33 -10.89 5.70
C ALA A 21 -11.02 -9.44 5.29
N ASP A 22 -10.00 -8.83 5.91
CA ASP A 22 -9.54 -7.50 5.51
C ASP A 22 -8.81 -7.54 4.17
N LEU A 23 -7.97 -8.54 3.92
CA LEU A 23 -7.32 -8.73 2.62
C LEU A 23 -8.34 -8.94 1.51
N ASP A 24 -9.36 -9.78 1.73
CA ASP A 24 -10.45 -9.98 0.78
C ASP A 24 -11.24 -8.70 0.54
N ARG A 25 -11.41 -7.85 1.56
CA ARG A 25 -12.09 -6.55 1.45
C ARG A 25 -11.25 -5.54 0.67
N LEU A 26 -9.93 -5.52 0.88
CA LEU A 26 -9.03 -4.45 0.43
C LEU A 26 -8.31 -4.77 -0.87
N ILE A 27 -7.98 -6.02 -1.17
CA ILE A 27 -7.17 -6.40 -2.32
C ILE A 27 -8.06 -7.02 -3.41
N HIS A 28 -7.92 -6.53 -4.63
CA HIS A 28 -8.67 -7.05 -5.76
C HIS A 28 -8.11 -8.43 -6.19
N PRO A 29 -8.94 -9.42 -6.57
CA PRO A 29 -8.44 -10.76 -6.97
C PRO A 29 -7.46 -10.75 -8.16
N SER A 30 -7.60 -9.76 -9.04
CA SER A 30 -6.67 -9.50 -10.16
C SER A 30 -5.60 -8.45 -9.81
N PHE A 31 -5.18 -8.39 -8.55
CA PHE A 31 -4.12 -7.50 -8.08
C PHE A 31 -2.77 -7.87 -8.71
N THR A 32 -1.99 -6.84 -9.02
CA THR A 32 -0.57 -6.96 -9.34
C THR A 32 0.24 -5.86 -8.68
N GLU A 33 1.50 -6.15 -8.37
CA GLU A 33 2.42 -5.19 -7.78
C GLU A 33 3.79 -5.25 -8.47
N VAL A 34 4.43 -4.10 -8.56
CA VAL A 34 5.88 -4.01 -8.78
C VAL A 34 6.51 -3.48 -7.51
N GLY A 35 7.23 -4.36 -6.81
CA GLY A 35 7.92 -4.01 -5.57
C GLY A 35 9.05 -3.01 -5.84
N LYS A 36 9.58 -2.41 -4.77
CA LYS A 36 10.71 -1.47 -4.86
C LYS A 36 11.96 -2.10 -5.50
N SER A 37 12.11 -3.43 -5.41
CA SER A 37 13.18 -4.19 -6.07
C SER A 37 13.03 -4.25 -7.59
N GLY A 38 11.84 -3.97 -8.13
CA GLY A 38 11.48 -4.20 -9.52
C GLY A 38 10.87 -5.58 -9.78
N ASP A 39 10.81 -6.45 -8.77
CA ASP A 39 10.14 -7.74 -8.87
C ASP A 39 8.62 -7.55 -8.98
N SER A 40 7.98 -8.44 -9.73
CA SER A 40 6.53 -8.42 -9.93
C SER A 40 5.85 -9.47 -9.06
N TYR A 41 4.75 -9.08 -8.43
CA TYR A 41 3.92 -9.92 -7.59
C TYR A 41 2.49 -9.89 -8.10
N ASP A 42 1.80 -11.01 -7.94
CA ASP A 42 0.36 -11.14 -8.16
C ASP A 42 -0.36 -11.32 -6.83
N PHE A 43 -1.68 -11.45 -6.87
CA PHE A 43 -2.50 -11.69 -5.68
C PHE A 43 -2.01 -12.90 -4.87
N THR A 44 -1.75 -14.04 -5.51
CA THR A 44 -1.36 -15.26 -4.78
C THR A 44 -0.03 -15.09 -4.05
N SER A 45 0.96 -14.55 -4.75
CA SER A 45 2.31 -14.35 -4.19
C SER A 45 2.34 -13.29 -3.10
N ILE A 46 1.58 -12.19 -3.23
CA ILE A 46 1.56 -11.16 -2.18
C ILE A 46 0.85 -11.68 -0.92
N ILE A 47 -0.26 -12.41 -1.06
CA ILE A 47 -0.97 -13.00 0.09
C ILE A 47 -0.06 -14.00 0.81
N GLN A 48 0.64 -14.85 0.05
CA GLN A 48 1.59 -15.79 0.65
C GLN A 48 2.74 -15.06 1.37
N MET A 49 3.24 -13.96 0.82
CA MET A 49 4.28 -13.15 1.46
C MET A 49 3.78 -12.52 2.75
N MET A 50 2.55 -11.99 2.76
CA MET A 50 1.92 -11.41 3.95
C MET A 50 1.67 -12.48 5.02
N ASP A 51 1.19 -13.67 4.64
CA ASP A 51 0.97 -14.79 5.57
C ASP A 51 2.27 -15.27 6.27
N LEU A 52 3.43 -15.06 5.63
CA LEU A 52 4.76 -15.40 6.17
C LEU A 52 5.45 -14.20 6.85
N GLU A 53 4.79 -13.05 6.93
CA GLU A 53 5.33 -11.86 7.55
C GLU A 53 5.41 -12.02 9.07
N GLU A 54 6.57 -11.72 9.64
CA GLU A 54 6.76 -11.65 11.08
C GLU A 54 6.40 -10.26 11.61
N PRO A 55 5.82 -10.16 12.81
CA PRO A 55 5.53 -8.87 13.42
C PRO A 55 6.81 -8.04 13.59
N SER A 56 6.71 -6.74 13.35
CA SER A 56 7.81 -5.80 13.44
C SER A 56 7.36 -4.49 14.09
N ASP A 57 8.22 -3.90 14.91
CA ASP A 57 8.02 -2.56 15.48
C ASP A 57 8.36 -1.44 14.47
N ILE A 58 8.78 -1.78 13.26
CA ILE A 58 8.98 -0.83 12.17
C ILE A 58 7.62 -0.38 11.65
N ARG A 59 7.34 0.92 11.74
CA ARG A 59 6.12 1.53 11.20
C ARG A 59 6.36 2.09 9.79
N VAL A 60 5.37 1.98 8.93
CA VAL A 60 5.33 2.72 7.67
C VAL A 60 4.77 4.11 7.94
N HIS A 61 5.58 5.15 7.72
CA HIS A 61 5.10 6.53 7.63
C HIS A 61 4.74 6.84 6.19
N SER A 62 3.62 7.50 5.96
CA SER A 62 3.16 7.87 4.62
C SER A 62 2.50 9.24 4.62
N GLN A 63 2.71 10.01 3.54
CA GLN A 63 2.36 11.43 3.49
C GLN A 63 2.18 11.93 2.05
N LYS A 64 1.72 13.19 1.94
CA LYS A 64 1.53 13.90 0.66
C LYS A 64 0.71 13.11 -0.35
N TYR A 65 -0.42 12.59 0.12
CA TYR A 65 -1.36 11.89 -0.73
C TYR A 65 -1.95 12.81 -1.80
N GLU A 66 -1.98 12.30 -3.02
CA GLU A 66 -2.61 12.92 -4.18
C GLU A 66 -3.49 11.87 -4.86
N CYS A 67 -4.81 12.12 -4.90
CA CYS A 67 -5.76 11.25 -5.59
C CYS A 67 -6.12 11.86 -6.93
N ILE A 68 -6.02 11.05 -7.98
CA ILE A 68 -6.35 11.41 -9.36
C ILE A 68 -7.46 10.47 -9.82
N GLN A 69 -8.59 11.04 -10.21
CA GLN A 69 -9.66 10.26 -10.82
C GLN A 69 -9.29 9.94 -12.27
N LEU A 70 -9.19 8.64 -12.57
CA LEU A 70 -9.00 8.15 -13.93
C LEU A 70 -10.36 7.89 -14.60
N GLU A 71 -11.28 7.29 -13.85
CA GLU A 71 -12.68 7.03 -14.22
C GLU A 71 -13.56 7.13 -12.95
N PRO A 72 -14.90 7.23 -13.05
CA PRO A 72 -15.77 7.28 -11.86
C PRO A 72 -15.54 6.14 -10.86
N SER A 73 -15.18 4.95 -11.35
CA SER A 73 -14.90 3.75 -10.55
C SER A 73 -13.40 3.41 -10.45
N ILE A 74 -12.50 4.28 -10.92
CA ILE A 74 -11.04 4.03 -10.92
C ILE A 74 -10.29 5.27 -10.45
N GLN A 75 -9.52 5.11 -9.40
CA GLN A 75 -8.75 6.19 -8.77
C GLN A 75 -7.28 5.78 -8.69
N LEU A 76 -6.40 6.69 -9.07
CA LEU A 76 -4.96 6.59 -8.85
C LEU A 76 -4.62 7.38 -7.59
N LEU A 77 -3.95 6.74 -6.63
CA LEU A 77 -3.42 7.38 -5.44
C LEU A 77 -1.90 7.42 -5.55
N LYS A 78 -1.28 8.58 -5.35
CA LYS A 78 0.17 8.74 -5.26
C LYS A 78 0.52 9.27 -3.87
N TYR A 79 1.64 8.83 -3.31
CA TYR A 79 2.11 9.29 -2.01
C TYR A 79 3.60 9.02 -1.80
N GLU A 80 4.15 9.60 -0.74
CA GLU A 80 5.50 9.34 -0.25
C GLU A 80 5.45 8.42 0.97
N SER A 81 6.38 7.48 1.09
CA SER A 81 6.49 6.60 2.26
C SER A 81 7.93 6.43 2.74
N ALA A 82 8.11 6.20 4.04
CA ALA A 82 9.37 5.80 4.64
C ALA A 82 9.11 4.80 5.77
N LEU A 83 10.11 3.99 6.10
CA LEU A 83 10.09 3.14 7.29
C LEU A 83 10.65 3.93 8.48
N VAL A 84 10.02 3.80 9.64
CA VAL A 84 10.46 4.42 10.88
C VAL A 84 10.62 3.32 11.94
N SER A 85 11.82 3.18 12.47
CA SER A 85 12.09 2.23 13.56
C SER A 85 11.51 2.70 14.89
N GLU A 86 11.52 1.81 15.89
CA GLU A 86 11.15 2.16 17.27
C GLU A 86 12.03 3.30 17.84
N SER A 87 13.33 3.34 17.48
CA SER A 87 14.25 4.40 17.89
C SER A 87 14.04 5.73 17.15
N GLY A 88 13.13 5.78 16.17
CA GLY A 88 12.84 6.95 15.33
C GLY A 88 13.79 7.11 14.14
N GLU A 89 14.64 6.13 13.86
CA GLU A 89 15.47 6.13 12.64
C GLU A 89 14.57 5.98 11.41
N VAL A 90 14.81 6.82 10.40
CA VAL A 90 14.00 6.85 9.17
C VAL A 90 14.81 6.33 8.00
N SER A 91 14.29 5.29 7.35
CA SER A 91 14.92 4.62 6.21
C SER A 91 13.91 4.30 5.11
N ASP A 92 14.39 3.65 4.07
CA ASP A 92 13.59 3.12 2.96
C ASP A 92 12.54 4.08 2.35
N TYR A 93 13.03 5.20 1.85
CA TYR A 93 12.22 6.21 1.20
C TYR A 93 11.75 5.75 -0.18
N ALA A 94 10.44 5.83 -0.41
CA ALA A 94 9.84 5.52 -1.69
C ALA A 94 8.75 6.52 -2.08
N LYS A 95 8.60 6.71 -3.39
CA LYS A 95 7.37 7.24 -3.98
C LYS A 95 6.52 6.07 -4.39
N ARG A 96 5.25 6.08 -3.99
CA ARG A 96 4.32 4.99 -4.23
C ARG A 96 3.17 5.45 -5.09
N CYS A 97 2.63 4.53 -5.86
CA CYS A 97 1.34 4.71 -6.51
C CYS A 97 0.51 3.44 -6.43
N SER A 98 -0.78 3.62 -6.20
CA SER A 98 -1.77 2.56 -6.16
C SER A 98 -2.95 2.91 -7.05
N ILE A 99 -3.50 1.90 -7.72
CA ILE A 99 -4.77 2.04 -8.45
C ILE A 99 -5.83 1.30 -7.66
N TRP A 100 -6.90 2.01 -7.32
CA TRP A 100 -8.06 1.50 -6.63
C TRP A 100 -9.24 1.41 -7.60
N THR A 101 -9.99 0.32 -7.52
CA THR A 101 -11.18 0.06 -8.33
C THR A 101 -12.41 -0.13 -7.44
N PHE A 102 -13.49 0.58 -7.74
CA PHE A 102 -14.77 0.39 -7.08
C PHE A 102 -15.52 -0.78 -7.72
N THR A 103 -15.88 -1.77 -6.90
CA THR A 103 -16.53 -3.02 -7.33
C THR A 103 -18.05 -2.91 -7.44
N GLY A 104 -18.61 -1.74 -7.15
CA GLY A 104 -20.04 -1.53 -6.94
C GLY A 104 -20.44 -1.50 -5.46
N THR A 105 -19.62 -2.10 -4.58
CA THR A 105 -19.87 -2.12 -3.13
C THR A 105 -18.72 -1.54 -2.32
N CYS A 106 -17.47 -1.77 -2.74
CA CYS A 106 -16.29 -1.28 -2.04
C CYS A 106 -15.15 -0.95 -3.01
N TRP A 107 -14.19 -0.17 -2.53
CA TRP A 107 -12.91 0.04 -3.21
C TRP A 107 -11.95 -1.11 -2.91
N LYS A 108 -11.25 -1.57 -3.93
CA LYS A 108 -10.19 -2.58 -3.82
C LYS A 108 -8.93 -2.15 -4.57
N LEU A 109 -7.78 -2.40 -3.96
CA LEU A 109 -6.46 -2.18 -4.54
C LEU A 109 -6.26 -3.14 -5.70
N ARG A 110 -6.10 -2.59 -6.90
CA ARG A 110 -5.95 -3.33 -8.16
C ARG A 110 -4.51 -3.38 -8.65
N TYR A 111 -3.73 -2.35 -8.35
CA TYR A 111 -2.32 -2.27 -8.71
C TYR A 111 -1.54 -1.49 -7.67
N HIS A 112 -0.29 -1.88 -7.41
CA HIS A 112 0.63 -1.12 -6.56
C HIS A 112 2.03 -1.05 -7.17
N GLN A 113 2.72 0.07 -6.96
CA GLN A 113 4.14 0.18 -7.27
C GLN A 113 4.85 1.06 -6.25
N GLY A 114 6.03 0.62 -5.84
CA GLY A 114 7.00 1.41 -5.08
C GLY A 114 8.23 1.75 -5.93
N THR A 115 8.69 2.99 -5.88
CA THR A 115 9.97 3.39 -6.49
C THR A 115 10.85 4.07 -5.45
N GLN A 116 12.04 3.52 -5.23
CA GLN A 116 13.01 4.09 -4.29
C GLN A 116 13.34 5.53 -4.70
N CYS A 117 13.45 6.42 -3.71
CA CYS A 117 13.74 7.81 -3.96
C CYS A 117 14.76 8.36 -2.95
N LYS A 118 15.14 9.63 -3.14
CA LYS A 118 15.99 10.34 -2.19
C LYS A 118 15.22 10.61 -0.90
N PRO A 119 15.91 10.68 0.26
CA PRO A 119 15.30 11.05 1.53
C PRO A 119 14.48 12.35 1.45
N PHE A 120 13.37 12.38 2.18
CA PHE A 120 12.51 13.55 2.33
C PHE A 120 12.15 13.75 3.80
N LYS A 121 11.76 14.98 4.15
CA LYS A 121 11.33 15.29 5.52
C LYS A 121 9.96 14.67 5.79
N LEU A 122 9.83 13.99 6.92
CA LEU A 122 8.54 13.51 7.40
C LEU A 122 7.72 14.70 7.93
N SER A 123 6.46 14.80 7.52
CA SER A 123 5.47 15.80 7.94
C SER A 123 4.55 15.27 9.03
#